data_AF-A0AA95SR59-F1
#
_entry.id   AF-A0AA95SR59-F1
#
_cell.length_a   1.000
_cell.length_b   1.000
_cell.length_c   1.000
_cell.angle_alpha   90.00
_cell.angle_beta   90.00
_cell.angle_gamma   90.00
#
_symmetry.space_group_name_H-M   'P 1'
#
loop_
_entity.id
_entity.type
_entity.pdbx_description
1 polymer ?
#
loop_
_entity_poly.entity_id
_entity_poly.type
_entity_poly.pdbx_seq_one_letter_code
_entity_poly.pdbx_strand_id
1 'polypeptide(L)'
;MKAEPSYLADLGELATLKNAIGGWYHQDAYLDFETDEDIWQSIVEGLGEDGMHRLTAQISELLARKDHEVLELWNANSHCHGFANAHEAREFLGSMVWFFKGAAK
;
A
#
# COMPACT_ATOMS: atom_id res chain seq x y z
N MET A 1 12.77 -1.30 13.24
CA MET A 1 11.90 -0.38 12.46
C MET A 1 11.93 0.98 13.15
N LYS A 2 12.14 2.09 12.41
CA LYS A 2 11.94 3.44 12.97
C LYS A 2 10.47 3.61 13.36
N ALA A 3 10.20 4.40 14.40
CA ALA A 3 8.82 4.69 14.83
C ALA A 3 8.00 5.27 13.66
N GLU A 4 6.69 5.03 13.67
CA GLU A 4 5.76 5.69 12.76
C GLU A 4 5.89 7.22 12.91
N PRO A 5 5.74 7.99 11.82
CA PRO A 5 5.60 9.43 11.94
C PRO A 5 4.41 9.78 12.85
N SER A 6 4.56 10.80 13.69
CA SER A 6 3.52 11.17 14.67
C SER A 6 2.16 11.50 14.03
N TYR A 7 2.16 12.02 12.80
CA TYR A 7 0.94 12.34 12.05
C TYR A 7 0.17 11.10 11.57
N LEU A 8 0.75 9.90 11.66
CA LEU A 8 0.09 8.64 11.31
C LEU A 8 -0.35 7.83 12.54
N ALA A 9 -0.12 8.33 13.75
CA ALA A 9 -0.37 7.58 14.99
C ALA A 9 -1.82 7.08 15.12
N ASP A 10 -2.78 7.88 14.67
CA ASP A 10 -4.22 7.57 14.78
C ASP A 10 -4.67 6.43 13.83
N LEU A 11 -3.87 6.10 12.81
CA LEU A 11 -4.15 4.97 11.91
C LEU A 11 -3.75 3.61 12.51
N GLY A 12 -2.98 3.63 13.60
CA GLY A 12 -2.60 2.46 14.38
C GLY A 12 -1.67 1.49 13.64
N GLU A 13 -1.96 0.20 13.74
CA GLU A 13 -1.17 -0.85 13.10
C GLU A 13 -1.19 -0.70 11.56
N LEU A 14 -0.06 -0.92 10.89
CA LEU A 14 0.08 -0.75 9.43
C LEU A 14 -0.29 0.66 8.93
N ALA A 15 -0.03 1.70 9.74
CA ALA A 15 -0.44 3.06 9.46
C ALA A 15 0.14 3.63 8.15
N THR A 16 1.42 3.40 7.87
CA THR A 16 2.04 3.83 6.61
C THR A 16 1.35 3.19 5.40
N LEU A 17 1.02 1.89 5.46
CA LEU A 17 0.27 1.19 4.42
C LEU A 17 -1.15 1.74 4.25
N LYS A 18 -1.91 1.89 5.35
CA LYS A 18 -3.28 2.43 5.29
C LYS A 18 -3.30 3.83 4.68
N ASN A 19 -2.35 4.68 5.06
CA ASN A 19 -2.19 6.02 4.50
C ASN A 19 -1.85 5.98 3.01
N ALA A 20 -0.96 5.06 2.58
CA ALA A 20 -0.64 4.91 1.16
C ALA A 20 -1.85 4.44 0.35
N ILE A 21 -2.62 3.46 0.84
CA ILE A 21 -3.83 2.99 0.15
C ILE A 21 -4.84 4.12 0.03
N GLY A 22 -5.20 4.78 1.13
CA GLY A 22 -6.20 5.85 1.12
C GLY A 22 -5.75 7.10 0.35
N GLY A 23 -4.44 7.39 0.33
CA GLY A 23 -3.88 8.55 -0.33
C GLY A 23 -3.75 8.40 -1.86
N TRP A 24 -3.50 7.19 -2.36
CA TRP A 24 -3.26 6.94 -3.79
C TRP A 24 -4.35 6.14 -4.51
N TYR A 25 -5.21 5.42 -3.78
CA TYR A 25 -6.38 4.74 -4.33
C TYR A 25 -7.68 5.43 -3.89
N HIS A 26 -7.68 6.77 -3.93
CA HIS A 26 -8.86 7.60 -3.72
C HIS A 26 -9.83 7.48 -4.91
N GLN A 27 -11.03 8.04 -4.77
CA GLN A 27 -12.13 7.87 -5.74
C GLN A 27 -11.75 8.18 -7.20
N ASP A 28 -10.87 9.15 -7.40
CA ASP A 28 -10.47 9.66 -8.71
C ASP A 28 -9.06 9.20 -9.13
N ALA A 29 -8.46 8.22 -8.44
CA ALA A 29 -7.08 7.81 -8.69
C ALA A 29 -6.81 7.47 -10.16
N TYR A 30 -7.73 6.78 -10.85
CA TYR A 30 -7.57 6.42 -12.26
C TYR A 30 -7.88 7.56 -13.26
N LEU A 31 -8.28 8.73 -12.76
CA LEU A 31 -8.30 9.96 -13.56
C LEU A 31 -6.96 10.70 -13.46
N ASP A 32 -6.29 10.60 -12.31
CA ASP A 32 -5.00 11.23 -12.05
C ASP A 32 -3.81 10.36 -12.53
N PHE A 33 -4.00 9.03 -12.53
CA PHE A 33 -3.01 8.03 -12.93
C PHE A 33 -3.60 7.11 -14.00
N GLU A 34 -2.83 6.79 -15.03
CA GLU A 34 -3.32 5.94 -16.13
C GLU A 34 -3.24 4.45 -15.76
N THR A 35 -2.23 4.06 -14.98
CA THR A 35 -1.96 2.67 -14.61
C THR A 35 -1.60 2.50 -13.13
N ASP A 36 -1.69 1.26 -12.63
CA ASP A 36 -1.20 0.93 -11.29
C ASP A 36 0.30 1.20 -11.13
N GLU A 37 1.10 1.01 -12.19
CA GLU A 37 2.53 1.32 -12.16
C GLU A 37 2.78 2.84 -12.01
N ASP A 38 1.95 3.70 -12.60
CA ASP A 38 2.02 5.15 -12.40
C ASP A 38 1.72 5.53 -10.95
N ILE A 39 0.71 4.88 -10.36
CA ILE A 39 0.39 5.04 -8.94
C ILE A 39 1.59 4.61 -8.09
N TRP A 40 2.17 3.44 -8.35
CA TRP A 40 3.30 2.92 -7.59
C TRP A 40 4.54 3.80 -7.73
N GLN A 41 4.81 4.33 -8.92
CA GLN A 41 5.88 5.29 -9.14
C GLN A 41 5.66 6.57 -8.32
N SER A 42 4.44 7.10 -8.30
CA SER A 42 4.08 8.26 -7.48
C SER A 42 4.28 8.00 -5.98
N ILE A 43 3.97 6.79 -5.50
CA ILE A 43 4.22 6.38 -4.11
C ILE A 43 5.73 6.41 -3.79
N VAL A 44 6.57 5.86 -4.69
CA VAL A 44 8.03 5.85 -4.54
C VAL A 44 8.58 7.27 -4.42
N GLU A 45 8.11 8.18 -5.27
CA GLU A 45 8.54 9.59 -5.28
C GLU A 45 8.05 10.35 -4.04
N GLY A 46 6.85 10.03 -3.54
CA GLY A 46 6.22 10.75 -2.43
C GLY A 46 6.70 10.37 -1.02
N LEU A 47 7.11 9.12 -0.79
CA LEU A 47 7.40 8.62 0.56
C LEU A 47 8.88 8.72 0.99
N GLY A 48 9.81 8.87 0.04
CA GLY A 48 11.25 8.83 0.31
C GLY A 48 11.74 7.49 0.89
N GLU A 49 13.04 7.36 1.13
CA GLU A 49 13.67 6.07 1.48
C GLU A 49 13.10 5.42 2.77
N ASP A 50 13.02 6.18 3.86
CA ASP A 50 12.50 5.66 5.14
C ASP A 50 11.00 5.30 5.06
N GLY A 51 10.22 6.06 4.29
CA GLY A 51 8.81 5.78 4.05
C GLY A 51 8.64 4.50 3.23
N MET A 52 9.43 4.34 2.16
CA MET A 52 9.41 3.15 1.31
C MET A 52 9.86 1.88 2.04
N HIS A 53 10.88 1.97 2.89
CA HIS A 53 11.29 0.85 3.74
C HIS A 53 10.17 0.42 4.69
N ARG A 54 9.47 1.36 5.32
CA ARG A 54 8.31 1.06 6.19
C ARG A 54 7.14 0.48 5.41
N LEU A 55 6.76 1.09 4.29
CA LEU A 55 5.67 0.62 3.45
C LEU A 55 5.90 -0.83 3.00
N THR A 56 7.10 -1.12 2.46
CA THR A 56 7.44 -2.46 1.98
C THR A 56 7.43 -3.50 3.11
N ALA A 57 7.91 -3.12 4.31
CA ALA A 57 7.85 -3.98 5.49
C ALA A 57 6.40 -4.26 5.91
N GLN A 58 5.54 -3.25 5.92
CA GLN A 58 4.13 -3.38 6.29
C GLN A 58 3.32 -4.19 5.28
N ILE A 59 3.60 -4.07 3.97
CA ILE A 59 2.98 -4.95 2.97
C ILE A 59 3.42 -6.39 3.19
N SER A 60 4.71 -6.62 3.46
CA SER A 60 5.22 -7.97 3.75
C SER A 60 4.60 -8.56 5.02
N GLU A 61 4.39 -7.75 6.04
CA GLU A 61 3.71 -8.14 7.28
C GLU A 61 2.24 -8.50 7.03
N LEU A 62 1.51 -7.68 6.25
CA LEU A 62 0.12 -7.97 5.87
C LEU A 62 0.03 -9.29 5.09
N LEU A 63 0.93 -9.52 4.13
CA LEU A 63 0.98 -10.75 3.35
C LEU A 63 1.25 -12.00 4.20
N ALA A 64 1.79 -11.88 5.42
CA ALA A 64 1.95 -13.00 6.34
C ALA A 64 0.68 -13.32 7.17
N ARG A 65 -0.35 -12.46 7.11
CA ARG A 65 -1.62 -12.64 7.85
C ARG A 65 -2.58 -13.58 7.13
N LYS A 66 -3.74 -13.85 7.75
CA LYS A 66 -4.80 -14.67 7.14
C LYS A 66 -5.47 -13.93 5.99
N ASP A 67 -6.05 -14.69 5.07
CA ASP A 67 -6.67 -14.18 3.84
C ASP A 67 -7.74 -13.10 4.09
N HIS A 68 -8.63 -13.30 5.06
CA HIS A 68 -9.64 -12.30 5.38
C HIS A 68 -9.02 -10.99 5.87
N GLU A 69 -7.93 -11.03 6.65
CA GLU A 69 -7.25 -9.83 7.14
C GLU A 69 -6.60 -9.03 6.01
N VAL A 70 -6.03 -9.73 5.02
CA VAL A 70 -5.45 -9.08 3.82
C VAL A 70 -6.53 -8.38 3.02
N LEU A 71 -7.63 -9.09 2.73
CA LEU A 71 -8.73 -8.57 1.94
C LEU A 71 -9.46 -7.43 2.64
N GLU A 72 -9.78 -7.60 3.93
CA GLU A 72 -10.48 -6.60 4.74
C GLU A 72 -9.67 -5.32 4.87
N LEU A 73 -8.36 -5.41 5.14
CA LEU A 73 -7.53 -4.20 5.25
C LEU A 73 -7.49 -3.43 3.93
N TRP A 74 -7.25 -4.12 2.81
CA TRP A 74 -7.21 -3.45 1.51
C TRP A 74 -8.55 -2.76 1.20
N ASN A 75 -9.65 -3.54 1.19
CA ASN A 75 -10.97 -3.05 0.80
C ASN A 75 -11.54 -2.00 1.77
N ALA A 76 -11.09 -1.97 3.04
CA ALA A 76 -11.51 -0.95 4.00
C ALA A 76 -10.81 0.39 3.79
N ASN A 77 -9.68 0.43 3.08
CA ASN A 77 -8.87 1.64 2.91
C ASN A 77 -8.79 2.12 1.45
N SER A 78 -9.09 1.26 0.46
CA SER A 78 -9.15 1.65 -0.94
C SER A 78 -10.55 2.17 -1.30
N HIS A 79 -10.62 3.28 -2.03
CA HIS A 79 -11.89 3.88 -2.46
C HIS A 79 -12.31 3.44 -3.86
N CYS A 80 -11.37 3.33 -4.80
CA CYS A 80 -11.66 3.03 -6.21
C CYS A 80 -11.26 1.62 -6.65
N HIS A 81 -10.52 0.87 -5.82
CA HIS A 81 -9.91 -0.40 -6.22
C HIS A 81 -10.17 -1.48 -5.16
N GLY A 82 -11.31 -2.17 -5.25
CA GLY A 82 -11.66 -3.29 -4.37
C GLY A 82 -11.39 -4.64 -5.01
N PHE A 83 -11.02 -5.63 -4.21
CA PHE A 83 -10.86 -7.02 -4.65
C PHE A 83 -12.05 -7.89 -4.24
N ALA A 84 -12.35 -8.91 -5.04
CA ALA A 84 -13.41 -9.86 -4.73
C ALA A 84 -12.95 -10.94 -3.74
N ASN A 85 -11.65 -11.25 -3.72
CA ASN A 85 -11.08 -12.29 -2.87
C ASN A 85 -9.63 -11.97 -2.47
N ALA A 86 -9.15 -12.69 -1.46
CA ALA A 86 -7.81 -12.49 -0.93
C ALA A 86 -6.68 -12.89 -1.90
N HIS A 87 -6.94 -13.78 -2.85
CA HIS A 87 -5.92 -14.18 -3.83
C HIS A 87 -5.55 -13.01 -4.74
N GLU A 88 -6.55 -12.31 -5.29
CA GLU A 88 -6.36 -11.06 -6.07
C GLU A 88 -5.60 -10.01 -5.26
N ALA A 89 -6.02 -9.77 -4.01
CA ALA A 89 -5.36 -8.80 -3.13
C ALA A 89 -3.88 -9.15 -2.88
N ARG A 90 -3.57 -10.44 -2.70
CA ARG A 90 -2.21 -10.91 -2.49
C ARG A 90 -1.34 -10.79 -3.73
N GLU A 91 -1.88 -11.14 -4.90
CA GLU A 91 -1.15 -10.99 -6.17
C GLU A 91 -0.83 -9.53 -6.45
N PHE A 92 -1.79 -8.64 -6.19
CA PHE A 92 -1.60 -7.20 -6.34
C PHE A 92 -0.54 -6.65 -5.39
N LEU A 93 -0.68 -6.91 -4.08
CA LEU A 93 0.30 -6.50 -3.06
C LEU A 93 1.69 -7.11 -3.30
N GLY A 94 1.73 -8.35 -3.82
CA GLY A 94 2.97 -9.01 -4.22
C GLY A 94 3.66 -8.31 -5.39
N SER A 95 2.90 -7.90 -6.40
CA SER A 95 3.37 -7.14 -7.56
C SER A 95 3.88 -5.76 -7.15
N MET A 96 3.15 -5.08 -6.26
CA MET A 96 3.53 -3.80 -5.69
C MET A 96 4.87 -3.88 -4.92
N VAL A 97 5.07 -4.92 -4.10
CA VAL A 97 6.36 -5.15 -3.41
C VAL A 97 7.49 -5.45 -4.39
N TRP A 98 7.22 -6.22 -5.44
CA TRP A 98 8.22 -6.51 -6.47
C TRP A 98 8.67 -5.23 -7.18
N PHE A 99 7.71 -4.38 -7.55
CA PHE A 99 7.98 -3.07 -8.15
C PHE A 99 8.84 -2.19 -7.23
N PHE A 100 8.46 -2.04 -5.96
CA PHE A 100 9.20 -1.22 -5.00
C PHE A 100 10.64 -1.68 -4.78
N LYS A 101 10.88 -3.00 -4.77
CA LYS A 101 12.24 -3.55 -4.69
C LYS A 101 13.06 -3.29 -5.95
N GLY A 102 12.43 -3.24 -7.12
CA GLY A 102 13.08 -2.90 -8.38
C GLY A 102 13.42 -1.42 -8.52
N ALA A 103 12.60 -0.54 -7.92
CA ALA A 103 12.74 0.91 -7.95
C ALA A 103 13.80 1.46 -6.97
N ALA A 104 14.14 0.73 -5.91
CA ALA A 104 15.10 1.16 -4.87
C ALA A 104 16.59 1.07 -5.29
N LYS A 105 16.93 1.39 -6.54
CA LYS A 105 18.30 1.35 -7.07
C LYS A 105 19.05 2.67 -6.94
#